data_AF-A0A3D3GF65-F1
#
_entry.id   AF-A0A3D3GF65-F1
#
_cell.length_a   1.000
_cell.length_b   1.000
_cell.length_c   1.000
_cell.angle_alpha   90.00
_cell.angle_beta   90.00
_cell.angle_gamma   90.00
#
_symmetry.space_group_name_H-M   'P 1'
#
loop_
_entity.id
_entity.type
_entity.pdbx_description
1 polymer ?
#
loop_
_entity_poly.entity_id
_entity_poly.type
_entity_poly.pdbx_seq_one_letter_code
_entity_poly.pdbx_strand_id
1 'polypeptide(L)'
;MKFARSCTGILFFFVSFAHTAAAVAAHPEISTRFRYLPGAEPLTTDRVLVLDPDQSNPHRQRFVLQRQTQLENLTTIELPNRRFGVRAAALVSISKSYVRGPGPWYQTKEDFPCTPQPVSWFATEEGTRKAAVEAAALWEAELSEARMKLEWVLGRVAEATPQLALQIANALFESWLRVVSEEWRQKVAAKGRLAEWRFYRDLTGNACKNQVASGNQKNTRRDWEEMMEPVPGAGEPKVLTRAPSRRWGGAFTVRVELQVGAKKLNGQFLIDSAARTSMVSPSWLRQQGVLPVELESTGTLIEKVRWGSDRRLKRDGALAKKVKIVSAEITGYELPIREFLLHDTTQLFLSSDSSGSCCAGVLGTDFLRRVVAEFKPSEPLSEVIFFSPAGFFPKAGYPEKPENFEWVEVATTQFGEAASACHVKTADKDLLGVVWNSAEEVPLSMTAGIRKSAKTAQSAKWSLECKTGVLASGMKAASSPYSTDRRPGIAADIGIPVLARGPFILDLPHGRIWFAKTTKRKPDPGSSPVPEISGR
;
A
#
# COMPACT_ATOMS: atom_id res chain seq x y z
N MET A 1 31.64 -25.65 61.69
CA MET A 1 33.01 -25.51 62.22
C MET A 1 33.86 -24.75 61.21
N LYS A 2 34.66 -23.80 61.70
CA LYS A 2 35.46 -22.81 60.95
C LYS A 2 36.67 -23.45 60.24
N PHE A 3 36.99 -23.00 59.02
CA PHE A 3 38.36 -22.76 58.51
C PHE A 3 38.23 -21.70 57.39
N ALA A 4 38.54 -20.43 57.67
CA ALA A 4 39.86 -19.78 57.60
C ALA A 4 40.30 -19.49 56.16
N ARG A 5 40.18 -18.21 55.81
CA ARG A 5 40.57 -17.58 54.53
C ARG A 5 42.10 -17.51 54.42
N SER A 6 42.64 -17.86 53.26
CA SER A 6 43.99 -17.45 52.84
C SER A 6 43.84 -16.29 51.86
N CYS A 7 44.35 -15.12 52.24
CA CYS A 7 44.50 -13.96 51.36
C CYS A 7 45.87 -14.04 50.69
N THR A 8 45.89 -14.19 49.37
CA THR A 8 47.09 -13.98 48.56
C THR A 8 46.80 -12.83 47.60
N GLY A 9 47.56 -11.75 47.77
CA GLY A 9 47.39 -10.51 47.02
C GLY A 9 47.78 -10.66 45.56
N ILE A 10 46.98 -10.05 44.69
CA ILE A 10 47.33 -9.76 43.30
C ILE A 10 47.47 -8.24 43.21
N LEU A 11 48.71 -7.76 43.12
CA LEU A 11 49.01 -6.39 42.69
C LEU A 11 48.60 -6.28 41.21
N PHE A 12 47.51 -5.56 40.94
CA PHE A 12 47.20 -5.11 39.59
C PHE A 12 48.03 -3.86 39.28
N PHE A 13 49.00 -4.00 38.37
CA PHE A 13 49.62 -2.88 37.68
C PHE A 13 48.56 -2.21 36.79
N PHE A 14 48.05 -1.05 37.21
CA PHE A 14 47.32 -0.15 36.33
C PHE A 14 48.32 0.51 35.39
N VAL A 15 48.47 -0.05 34.19
CA VAL A 15 49.05 0.68 33.05
C VAL A 15 47.95 1.62 32.53
N SER A 16 48.00 2.88 32.96
CA SER A 16 47.20 3.94 32.36
C SER A 16 47.63 4.14 30.91
N PHE A 17 46.96 3.45 29.99
CA PHE A 17 46.90 3.91 28.61
C PHE A 17 46.11 5.21 28.59
N ALA A 18 46.82 6.34 28.66
CA ALA A 18 46.29 7.63 28.26
C ALA A 18 45.97 7.54 26.75
N HIS A 19 44.76 7.05 26.43
CA HIS A 19 44.13 7.37 25.17
C HIS A 19 43.98 8.88 25.16
N THR A 20 44.81 9.55 24.36
CA THR A 20 44.54 10.89 23.88
C THR A 20 43.19 10.83 23.16
N ALA A 21 42.13 11.08 23.92
CA ALA A 21 40.84 11.46 23.37
C ALA A 21 41.07 12.77 22.63
N ALA A 22 41.49 12.67 21.37
CA ALA A 22 41.33 13.75 20.44
C ALA A 22 39.87 14.15 20.54
N ALA A 23 39.63 15.38 21.00
CA ALA A 23 38.30 15.94 21.12
C ALA A 23 37.60 15.73 19.77
N VAL A 24 36.69 14.75 19.72
CA VAL A 24 35.78 14.58 18.60
C VAL A 24 34.94 15.84 18.68
N ALA A 25 35.31 16.84 17.86
CA ALA A 25 34.58 18.09 17.77
C ALA A 25 33.12 17.71 17.56
N ALA A 26 32.26 18.06 18.53
CA ALA A 26 30.85 17.75 18.48
C ALA A 26 30.34 18.21 17.12
N HIS A 27 29.90 17.27 16.28
CA HIS A 27 29.35 17.62 15.00
C HIS A 27 28.16 18.55 15.25
N PRO A 28 28.11 19.74 14.62
CA PRO A 28 27.03 20.68 14.85
C PRO A 28 25.71 19.98 14.51
N GLU A 29 24.81 19.99 15.48
CA GLU A 29 23.46 19.44 15.38
C GLU A 29 22.74 20.05 14.17
N ILE A 30 22.08 19.22 13.36
CA ILE A 30 21.30 19.68 12.22
C ILE A 30 20.09 20.44 12.79
N SER A 31 20.03 21.74 12.56
CA SER A 31 18.86 22.52 12.99
C SER A 31 17.60 22.10 12.23
N THR A 32 16.41 22.21 12.84
CA THR A 32 15.14 21.88 12.18
C THR A 32 14.35 23.14 11.87
N ARG A 33 13.84 23.26 10.64
CA ARG A 33 12.96 24.36 10.23
C ARG A 33 11.71 23.78 9.57
N PHE A 34 10.57 24.00 10.19
CA PHE A 34 9.30 23.48 9.70
C PHE A 34 8.33 24.61 9.37
N ARG A 35 7.59 24.43 8.28
CA ARG A 35 6.56 25.38 7.86
C ARG A 35 5.35 24.64 7.36
N TYR A 36 4.21 24.90 7.98
CA TYR A 36 2.91 24.46 7.49
C TYR A 36 2.22 25.56 6.67
N LEU A 37 1.63 25.18 5.53
CA LEU A 37 0.88 26.04 4.64
C LEU A 37 -0.49 25.42 4.33
N PRO A 38 -1.62 26.08 4.64
CA PRO A 38 -2.91 25.64 4.12
C PRO A 38 -2.96 25.91 2.61
N GLY A 39 -3.29 24.90 1.81
CA GLY A 39 -3.54 25.06 0.38
C GLY A 39 -4.88 25.75 0.13
N ALA A 40 -4.89 26.67 -0.82
CA ALA A 40 -6.11 27.36 -1.25
C ALA A 40 -6.92 26.54 -2.26
N GLU A 41 -6.25 25.70 -3.06
CA GLU A 41 -6.88 24.87 -4.08
C GLU A 41 -7.56 23.65 -3.44
N PRO A 42 -8.78 23.29 -3.88
CA PRO A 42 -9.44 22.09 -3.40
C PRO A 42 -8.67 20.84 -3.81
N LEU A 43 -8.73 19.82 -2.95
CA LEU A 43 -8.23 18.48 -3.25
C LEU A 43 -9.16 17.81 -4.27
N THR A 44 -8.58 17.28 -5.34
CA THR A 44 -9.27 16.41 -6.32
C THR A 44 -8.75 14.99 -6.21
N THR A 45 -9.49 14.03 -6.75
CA THR A 45 -9.10 12.60 -6.74
C THR A 45 -7.78 12.38 -7.49
N ASP A 46 -7.62 13.02 -8.65
CA ASP A 46 -6.36 13.00 -9.42
C ASP A 46 -5.20 13.57 -8.60
N ARG A 47 -5.43 14.63 -7.84
CA ARG A 47 -4.40 15.21 -6.98
C ARG A 47 -4.02 14.29 -5.82
N VAL A 48 -4.97 13.55 -5.26
CA VAL A 48 -4.66 12.52 -4.25
C VAL A 48 -3.73 11.47 -4.86
N LEU A 49 -4.00 10.98 -6.07
CA LEU A 49 -3.15 9.99 -6.75
C LEU A 49 -1.71 10.50 -6.96
N VAL A 50 -1.54 11.79 -7.23
CA VAL A 50 -0.21 12.41 -7.38
C VAL A 50 0.49 12.62 -6.05
N LEU A 51 -0.22 13.11 -5.03
CA LEU A 51 0.38 13.52 -3.75
C LEU A 51 0.51 12.35 -2.75
N ASP A 52 -0.34 11.35 -2.85
CA ASP A 52 -0.31 10.12 -2.05
C ASP A 52 -0.60 8.89 -2.92
N PRO A 53 0.37 8.47 -3.75
CA PRO A 53 0.20 7.34 -4.67
C PRO A 53 0.01 5.99 -3.95
N ASP A 54 0.24 5.93 -2.64
CA ASP A 54 -0.04 4.73 -1.86
C ASP A 54 -1.49 4.65 -1.36
N GLN A 55 -2.28 5.72 -1.53
CA GLN A 55 -3.65 5.77 -1.07
C GLN A 55 -4.49 4.69 -1.77
N SER A 56 -5.14 3.85 -0.96
CA SER A 56 -5.95 2.72 -1.41
C SER A 56 -7.19 3.17 -2.17
N ASN A 57 -7.84 4.19 -1.63
CA ASN A 57 -9.04 4.79 -2.17
C ASN A 57 -8.89 6.31 -2.14
N PRO A 58 -8.51 6.92 -3.26
CA PRO A 58 -8.36 8.36 -3.37
C PRO A 58 -9.64 9.15 -3.08
N HIS A 59 -10.81 8.55 -3.34
CA HIS A 59 -12.10 9.15 -3.00
C HIS A 59 -12.27 9.26 -1.48
N ARG A 60 -11.88 8.27 -0.68
CA ARG A 60 -11.95 8.37 0.80
C ARG A 60 -11.10 9.48 1.40
N GLN A 61 -10.13 9.97 0.66
CA GLN A 61 -9.19 10.93 1.18
C GLN A 61 -9.78 12.34 1.15
N ARG A 62 -10.14 12.84 2.33
CA ARG A 62 -10.69 14.19 2.51
C ARG A 62 -9.62 15.28 2.55
N PHE A 63 -8.39 14.92 2.91
CA PHE A 63 -7.25 15.81 2.85
C PHE A 63 -5.96 15.07 2.49
N VAL A 64 -5.01 15.74 1.85
CA VAL A 64 -3.65 15.21 1.64
C VAL A 64 -2.64 16.26 2.07
N LEU A 65 -1.51 15.79 2.62
CA LEU A 65 -0.39 16.64 2.97
C LEU A 65 0.74 16.44 1.95
N GLN A 66 0.95 17.43 1.09
CA GLN A 66 2.17 17.51 0.29
C GLN A 66 3.33 17.84 1.23
N ARG A 67 4.36 17.01 1.24
CA ARG A 67 5.52 17.16 2.11
C ARG A 67 6.76 17.33 1.24
N GLN A 68 7.45 18.44 1.40
CA GLN A 68 8.74 18.70 0.78
C GLN A 68 9.78 18.81 1.87
N THR A 69 10.72 17.88 1.93
CA THR A 69 11.74 17.82 2.97
C THR A 69 13.11 17.73 2.30
N GLN A 70 14.05 18.57 2.74
CA GLN A 70 15.39 18.64 2.16
C GLN A 70 16.44 19.00 3.21
N LEU A 71 17.70 18.68 2.90
CA LEU A 71 18.86 19.13 3.66
C LEU A 71 19.35 20.48 3.11
N GLU A 72 19.30 21.51 3.94
CA GLU A 72 19.79 22.84 3.61
C GLU A 72 21.31 22.91 3.81
N ASN A 73 22.01 23.50 2.83
CA ASN A 73 23.46 23.64 2.82
C ASN A 73 24.21 22.32 3.02
N LEU A 74 23.77 21.24 2.35
CA LEU A 74 24.52 19.98 2.31
C LEU A 74 25.83 20.20 1.54
N THR A 75 26.95 20.20 2.24
CA THR A 75 28.29 20.41 1.68
C THR A 75 29.28 19.35 2.16
N THR A 76 30.37 19.19 1.43
CA THR A 76 31.46 18.29 1.81
C THR A 76 32.42 18.95 2.79
N ILE A 77 32.99 18.13 3.67
CA ILE A 77 34.09 18.52 4.55
C ILE A 77 35.25 17.56 4.36
N GLU A 78 36.49 18.06 4.40
CA GLU A 78 37.67 17.20 4.41
C GLU A 78 37.88 16.66 5.83
N LEU A 79 38.03 15.34 5.93
CA LEU A 79 38.25 14.62 7.18
C LEU A 79 39.77 14.46 7.44
N PRO A 80 40.19 14.21 8.70
CA PRO A 80 41.62 14.07 9.04
C PRO A 80 42.37 12.98 8.26
N ASN A 81 41.65 11.99 7.73
CA ASN A 81 42.21 10.89 6.92
C ASN A 81 42.26 11.21 5.40
N ARG A 82 42.13 12.47 5.00
CA ARG A 82 42.06 12.92 3.59
C ARG A 82 40.90 12.33 2.79
N ARG A 83 39.87 11.81 3.47
CA ARG A 83 38.59 11.45 2.86
C ARG A 83 37.62 12.62 3.00
N PHE A 84 36.53 12.58 2.25
CA PHE A 84 35.48 13.59 2.28
C PHE A 84 34.26 13.08 3.03
N GLY A 85 33.87 13.78 4.08
CA GLY A 85 32.58 13.62 4.74
C GLY A 85 31.58 14.65 4.26
N VAL A 86 30.42 14.69 4.91
CA VAL A 86 29.37 15.68 4.61
C VAL A 86 28.87 16.37 5.88
N ARG A 87 28.30 17.56 5.70
CA ARG A 87 27.60 18.32 6.73
C ARG A 87 26.39 19.02 6.11
N ALA A 88 25.29 19.06 6.84
CA ALA A 88 24.13 19.89 6.52
C ALA A 88 23.91 20.92 7.63
N ALA A 89 23.38 22.10 7.30
CA ALA A 89 23.08 23.14 8.28
C ALA A 89 21.69 22.96 8.91
N ALA A 90 20.71 22.54 8.11
CA ALA A 90 19.35 22.35 8.57
C ALA A 90 18.61 21.24 7.83
N LEU A 91 17.63 20.65 8.51
CA LEU A 91 16.56 19.86 7.94
C LEU A 91 15.36 20.79 7.76
N VAL A 92 15.03 21.10 6.51
CA VAL A 92 13.90 21.99 6.17
C VAL A 92 12.74 21.13 5.68
N SER A 93 11.56 21.30 6.28
CA SER A 93 10.33 20.67 5.79
C SER A 93 9.22 21.70 5.59
N ILE A 94 8.65 21.73 4.40
CA ILE A 94 7.44 22.47 4.07
C ILE A 94 6.31 21.46 3.87
N SER A 95 5.24 21.63 4.65
CA SER A 95 4.04 20.81 4.59
C SER A 95 2.90 21.66 4.08
N LYS A 96 2.29 21.28 2.95
CA LYS A 96 1.13 21.96 2.37
C LYS A 96 -0.07 21.04 2.37
N SER A 97 -1.17 21.45 3.02
CA SER A 97 -2.40 20.66 3.03
C SER A 97 -3.30 21.00 1.85
N TYR A 98 -4.00 20.00 1.35
CA TYR A 98 -5.08 20.15 0.37
C TYR A 98 -6.29 19.44 0.95
N VAL A 99 -7.44 20.12 0.97
CA VAL A 99 -8.68 19.61 1.57
C VAL A 99 -9.76 19.58 0.49
N ARG A 100 -10.64 18.57 0.48
CA ARG A 100 -11.75 18.50 -0.48
C ARG A 100 -12.58 19.78 -0.36
N GLY A 101 -13.05 20.30 -1.50
CA GLY A 101 -14.00 21.41 -1.51
C GLY A 101 -15.40 21.00 -1.01
N PRO A 102 -16.37 21.92 -1.01
CA PRO A 102 -17.76 21.62 -0.69
C PRO A 102 -18.30 20.47 -1.55
N GLY A 103 -19.06 19.55 -0.95
CA GLY A 103 -19.59 18.39 -1.67
C GLY A 103 -20.10 17.28 -0.75
N PRO A 104 -20.44 16.11 -1.33
CA PRO A 104 -21.03 14.97 -0.59
C PRO A 104 -20.11 14.40 0.50
N TRP A 105 -18.82 14.75 0.45
CA TRP A 105 -17.79 14.40 1.42
C TRP A 105 -18.09 14.83 2.86
N TYR A 106 -18.84 15.93 3.00
CA TYR A 106 -19.07 16.61 4.25
C TYR A 106 -20.55 16.61 4.62
N GLN A 107 -20.79 16.36 5.90
CA GLN A 107 -22.08 16.45 6.56
C GLN A 107 -22.15 17.76 7.33
N THR A 108 -23.34 18.14 7.78
CA THR A 108 -23.49 19.32 8.63
C THR A 108 -23.17 18.97 10.09
N LYS A 109 -22.94 19.99 10.92
CA LYS A 109 -22.59 19.75 12.34
C LYS A 109 -23.75 19.10 13.11
N GLU A 110 -24.97 19.32 12.64
CA GLU A 110 -26.21 18.78 13.20
C GLU A 110 -26.34 17.26 12.97
N ASP A 111 -25.67 16.73 11.94
CA ASP A 111 -25.63 15.30 11.62
C ASP A 111 -24.58 14.54 12.46
N PHE A 112 -23.88 15.21 13.39
CA PHE A 112 -22.85 14.57 14.21
C PHE A 112 -23.47 13.49 15.10
N PRO A 113 -23.05 12.22 14.99
CA PRO A 113 -23.73 11.11 15.64
C PRO A 113 -23.42 10.98 17.13
N CYS A 114 -22.59 11.86 17.70
CA CYS A 114 -22.22 11.86 19.12
C CYS A 114 -21.68 10.52 19.64
N THR A 115 -21.08 9.69 18.78
CA THR A 115 -20.48 8.42 19.18
C THR A 115 -19.12 8.62 19.86
N PRO A 116 -18.72 7.73 20.81
CA PRO A 116 -17.39 7.80 21.43
C PRO A 116 -16.24 7.61 20.44
N GLN A 117 -16.47 6.80 19.40
CA GLN A 117 -15.50 6.45 18.37
C GLN A 117 -15.83 7.13 17.03
N PRO A 118 -14.81 7.44 16.20
CA PRO A 118 -15.03 7.96 14.86
C PRO A 118 -15.79 6.97 13.98
N VAL A 119 -16.83 7.45 13.30
CA VAL A 119 -17.56 6.69 12.25
C VAL A 119 -17.08 7.11 10.87
N SER A 120 -17.03 6.22 9.88
CA SER A 120 -16.48 6.55 8.56
C SER A 120 -17.29 7.61 7.79
N TRP A 121 -18.62 7.59 7.94
CA TRP A 121 -19.56 8.40 7.17
C TRP A 121 -19.72 9.85 7.65
N PHE A 122 -19.04 10.29 8.70
CA PHE A 122 -19.17 11.68 9.18
C PHE A 122 -17.86 12.46 9.01
N ALA A 123 -17.94 13.65 8.44
CA ALA A 123 -16.91 14.68 8.55
C ALA A 123 -17.51 16.02 8.16
N THR A 124 -16.86 17.10 8.57
CA THR A 124 -17.11 18.46 8.12
C THR A 124 -15.80 19.02 7.55
N GLU A 125 -15.89 20.01 6.67
CA GLU A 125 -14.71 20.67 6.11
C GLU A 125 -13.78 21.22 7.20
N GLU A 126 -14.36 21.84 8.23
CA GLU A 126 -13.62 22.43 9.35
C GLU A 126 -12.84 21.38 10.15
N GLY A 127 -13.46 20.24 10.48
CA GLY A 127 -12.75 19.19 11.20
C GLY A 127 -11.72 18.47 10.32
N THR A 128 -11.95 18.36 9.02
CA THR A 128 -10.94 17.86 8.08
C THR A 128 -9.74 18.81 7.98
N ARG A 129 -9.96 20.14 8.00
CA ARG A 129 -8.86 21.13 8.12
C ARG A 129 -8.10 20.97 9.43
N LYS A 130 -8.80 20.72 10.54
CA LYS A 130 -8.17 20.43 11.84
C LYS A 130 -7.34 19.14 11.81
N ALA A 131 -7.84 18.09 11.16
CA ALA A 131 -7.11 16.85 10.93
C ALA A 131 -5.82 17.08 10.13
N ALA A 132 -5.88 17.93 9.10
CA ALA A 132 -4.71 18.26 8.28
C ALA A 132 -3.63 19.04 9.06
N VAL A 133 -4.03 19.95 9.96
CA VAL A 133 -3.10 20.64 10.86
C VAL A 133 -2.44 19.65 11.82
N GLU A 134 -3.21 18.75 12.42
CA GLU A 134 -2.66 17.70 13.29
C GLU A 134 -1.70 16.78 12.52
N ALA A 135 -2.05 16.41 11.30
CA ALA A 135 -1.22 15.59 10.43
C ALA A 135 0.14 16.27 10.12
N ALA A 136 0.14 17.58 9.90
CA ALA A 136 1.36 18.36 9.71
C ALA A 136 2.20 18.41 10.98
N ALA A 137 1.60 18.67 12.15
CA ALA A 137 2.31 18.65 13.43
C ALA A 137 2.93 17.27 13.73
N LEU A 138 2.21 16.18 13.42
CA LEU A 138 2.74 14.82 13.52
C LEU A 138 3.92 14.60 12.57
N TRP A 139 3.91 15.18 11.36
CA TRP A 139 5.04 15.06 10.43
C TRP A 139 6.30 15.74 10.99
N GLU A 140 6.13 16.93 11.55
CA GLU A 140 7.22 17.68 12.19
C GLU A 140 7.81 16.91 13.39
N ALA A 141 6.95 16.30 14.21
CA ALA A 141 7.37 15.46 15.32
C ALA A 141 8.18 14.24 14.87
N GLU A 142 7.72 13.51 13.85
CA GLU A 142 8.42 12.33 13.32
C GLU A 142 9.79 12.71 12.72
N LEU A 143 9.87 13.83 11.99
CA LEU A 143 11.15 14.34 11.47
C LEU A 143 12.10 14.72 12.60
N SER A 144 11.59 15.35 13.66
CA SER A 144 12.39 15.78 14.81
C SER A 144 12.95 14.58 15.58
N GLU A 145 12.13 13.57 15.84
CA GLU A 145 12.51 12.34 16.53
C GLU A 145 13.55 11.54 15.70
N ALA A 146 13.33 11.43 14.39
CA ALA A 146 14.21 10.67 13.50
C ALA A 146 15.49 11.40 13.10
N ARG A 147 15.63 12.70 13.41
CA ARG A 147 16.78 13.53 13.03
C ARG A 147 18.12 12.99 13.56
N MET A 148 18.18 12.56 14.82
CA MET A 148 19.44 12.07 15.40
C MET A 148 20.00 10.87 14.62
N LYS A 149 19.12 10.01 14.10
CA LYS A 149 19.51 8.89 13.25
C LYS A 149 20.07 9.38 11.92
N LEU A 150 19.49 10.41 11.32
CA LEU A 150 20.01 11.03 10.09
C LEU A 150 21.40 11.62 10.32
N GLU A 151 21.59 12.39 11.39
CA GLU A 151 22.88 12.96 11.78
C GLU A 151 23.95 11.88 11.94
N TRP A 152 23.63 10.81 12.67
CA TRP A 152 24.54 9.70 12.88
C TRP A 152 24.92 8.98 11.58
N VAL A 153 23.96 8.77 10.67
CA VAL A 153 24.21 8.14 9.37
C VAL A 153 25.07 9.05 8.48
N LEU A 154 24.76 10.35 8.40
CA LEU A 154 25.53 11.31 7.60
C LEU A 154 26.96 11.51 8.14
N GLY A 155 27.13 11.53 9.47
CA GLY A 155 28.44 11.64 10.12
C GLY A 155 29.38 10.46 9.85
N ARG A 156 28.88 9.36 9.28
CA ARG A 156 29.67 8.19 8.88
C ARG A 156 30.08 8.18 7.42
N VAL A 157 29.61 9.12 6.62
CA VAL A 157 30.05 9.26 5.23
C VAL A 157 31.53 9.66 5.24
N ALA A 158 32.35 8.88 4.57
CA ALA A 158 33.76 9.16 4.38
C ALA A 158 34.16 8.57 3.03
N GLU A 159 34.37 9.40 2.01
CA GLU A 159 34.58 8.94 0.63
C GLU A 159 35.85 9.49 -0.01
N ALA A 160 36.29 8.85 -1.09
CA ALA A 160 37.53 9.24 -1.77
C ALA A 160 37.42 10.60 -2.48
N THR A 161 36.21 11.03 -2.85
CA THR A 161 35.97 12.29 -3.58
C THR A 161 34.80 13.07 -2.98
N PRO A 162 34.77 14.41 -3.11
CA PRO A 162 33.66 15.23 -2.64
C PRO A 162 32.33 14.87 -3.31
N GLN A 163 32.35 14.60 -4.61
CA GLN A 163 31.16 14.28 -5.40
C GLN A 163 30.53 12.97 -4.93
N LEU A 164 31.35 11.95 -4.66
CA LEU A 164 30.86 10.66 -4.17
C LEU A 164 30.26 10.79 -2.75
N ALA A 165 30.90 11.59 -1.87
CA ALA A 165 30.36 11.86 -0.54
C ALA A 165 28.95 12.49 -0.59
N LEU A 166 28.75 13.49 -1.46
CA LEU A 166 27.43 14.12 -1.66
C LEU A 166 26.39 13.17 -2.25
N GLN A 167 26.78 12.35 -3.23
CA GLN A 167 25.88 11.36 -3.82
C GLN A 167 25.40 10.34 -2.78
N ILE A 168 26.32 9.80 -1.97
CA ILE A 168 25.97 8.86 -0.90
C ILE A 168 25.12 9.54 0.16
N ALA A 169 25.44 10.78 0.56
CA ALA A 169 24.64 11.53 1.52
C ALA A 169 23.20 11.74 1.05
N ASN A 170 22.99 12.11 -0.21
CA ASN A 170 21.66 12.24 -0.80
C ASN A 170 20.92 10.89 -0.82
N ALA A 171 21.58 9.79 -1.19
CA ALA A 171 20.97 8.47 -1.16
C ALA A 171 20.54 8.03 0.25
N LEU A 172 21.38 8.31 1.26
CA LEU A 172 21.08 8.06 2.66
C LEU A 172 19.91 8.92 3.16
N PHE A 173 19.88 10.20 2.78
CA PHE A 173 18.80 11.12 3.11
C PHE A 173 17.46 10.66 2.52
N GLU A 174 17.41 10.35 1.23
CA GLU A 174 16.19 9.87 0.56
C GLU A 174 15.67 8.57 1.19
N SER A 175 16.57 7.65 1.51
CA SER A 175 16.16 6.41 2.17
C SER A 175 15.68 6.64 3.60
N TRP A 176 16.34 7.53 4.35
CA TRP A 176 15.88 7.91 5.69
C TRP A 176 14.49 8.54 5.61
N LEU A 177 14.30 9.51 4.71
CA LEU A 177 13.04 10.24 4.54
C LEU A 177 11.90 9.30 4.18
N ARG A 178 12.16 8.31 3.34
CA ARG A 178 11.19 7.27 3.01
C ARG A 178 10.72 6.47 4.22
N VAL A 179 11.64 6.05 5.09
CA VAL A 179 11.30 5.30 6.31
C VAL A 179 10.44 6.16 7.24
N VAL A 180 10.85 7.40 7.49
CA VAL A 180 10.09 8.35 8.32
C VAL A 180 8.71 8.62 7.72
N SER A 181 8.63 8.76 6.39
CA SER A 181 7.37 8.93 5.66
C SER A 181 6.44 7.72 5.84
N GLU A 182 6.95 6.49 5.77
CA GLU A 182 6.16 5.27 5.98
C GLU A 182 5.64 5.17 7.42
N GLU A 183 6.49 5.44 8.42
CA GLU A 183 6.13 5.44 9.84
C GLU A 183 5.06 6.50 10.14
N TRP A 184 5.22 7.71 9.61
CA TRP A 184 4.22 8.77 9.73
C TRP A 184 2.86 8.34 9.14
N ARG A 185 2.84 7.77 7.94
CA ARG A 185 1.58 7.32 7.28
C ARG A 185 0.82 6.30 8.13
N GLN A 186 1.53 5.42 8.83
CA GLN A 186 0.92 4.43 9.73
C GLN A 186 0.24 5.08 10.94
N LYS A 187 0.83 6.17 11.46
CA LYS A 187 0.33 6.86 12.67
C LYS A 187 -0.75 7.89 12.34
N VAL A 188 -0.64 8.58 11.22
CA VAL A 188 -1.44 9.79 10.92
C VAL A 188 -2.92 9.49 10.72
N ALA A 189 -3.27 8.37 10.07
CA ALA A 189 -4.66 8.06 9.77
C ALA A 189 -5.51 7.94 11.04
N ALA A 190 -5.02 7.21 12.05
CA ALA A 190 -5.71 7.04 13.32
C ALA A 190 -5.67 8.32 14.17
N LYS A 191 -4.48 8.94 14.33
CA LYS A 191 -4.32 10.11 15.19
C LYS A 191 -5.04 11.35 14.65
N GLY A 192 -4.92 11.62 13.36
CA GLY A 192 -5.62 12.73 12.70
C GLY A 192 -7.12 12.57 12.78
N ARG A 193 -7.64 11.35 12.59
CA ARG A 193 -9.07 11.05 12.72
C ARG A 193 -9.58 11.23 14.16
N LEU A 194 -8.80 10.85 15.16
CA LEU A 194 -9.15 11.07 16.56
C LEU A 194 -9.13 12.57 16.91
N ALA A 195 -8.19 13.34 16.39
CA ALA A 195 -8.14 14.79 16.59
C ALA A 195 -9.35 15.50 15.96
N GLU A 196 -9.71 15.12 14.73
CA GLU A 196 -10.95 15.56 14.08
C GLU A 196 -12.20 15.20 14.92
N TRP A 197 -12.25 13.98 15.46
CA TRP A 197 -13.39 13.54 16.26
C TRP A 197 -13.52 14.28 17.59
N ARG A 198 -12.40 14.53 18.27
CA ARG A 198 -12.36 15.34 19.50
C ARG A 198 -12.85 16.76 19.23
N PHE A 199 -12.36 17.35 18.14
CA PHE A 199 -12.79 18.68 17.70
C PHE A 199 -14.32 18.78 17.55
N TYR A 200 -14.97 17.78 16.95
CA TYR A 200 -16.43 17.76 16.85
C TYR A 200 -17.11 17.64 18.21
N ARG A 201 -16.65 16.72 19.06
CA ARG A 201 -17.21 16.55 20.41
C ARG A 201 -17.15 17.83 21.23
N ASP A 202 -16.06 18.58 21.11
CA ASP A 202 -15.86 19.84 21.81
C ASP A 202 -16.81 20.93 21.27
N LEU A 203 -16.99 21.01 19.95
CA LEU A 203 -17.94 21.92 19.32
C LEU A 203 -19.41 21.62 19.68
N THR A 204 -19.79 20.35 19.75
CA THR A 204 -21.19 19.93 19.97
C THR A 204 -21.54 19.73 21.45
N GLY A 205 -20.63 20.10 22.37
CA GLY A 205 -20.61 19.75 23.80
C GLY A 205 -21.94 19.37 24.47
N ASN A 206 -22.91 20.27 24.53
CA ASN A 206 -24.19 20.03 25.22
C ASN A 206 -25.22 19.27 24.37
N ALA A 207 -25.19 19.40 23.05
CA ALA A 207 -26.09 18.69 22.14
C ALA A 207 -25.89 17.17 22.23
N CYS A 208 -24.63 16.72 22.33
CA CYS A 208 -24.32 15.31 22.51
C CYS A 208 -24.75 14.76 23.88
N LYS A 209 -24.58 15.54 24.95
CA LYS A 209 -25.05 15.13 26.28
C LYS A 209 -26.57 14.92 26.28
N ASN A 210 -27.31 15.82 25.64
CA ASN A 210 -28.77 15.76 25.56
C ASN A 210 -29.28 14.65 24.62
N GLN A 211 -28.62 14.42 23.48
CA GLN A 211 -28.96 13.29 22.59
C GLN A 211 -28.70 11.93 23.24
N VAL A 212 -27.57 11.76 23.92
CA VAL A 212 -27.26 10.51 24.62
C VAL A 212 -28.25 10.29 25.78
N ALA A 213 -28.60 11.34 26.53
CA ALA A 213 -29.55 11.25 27.62
C ALA A 213 -31.00 10.96 27.16
N SER A 214 -31.39 11.41 25.97
CA SER A 214 -32.74 11.21 25.43
C SER A 214 -32.93 9.91 24.64
N GLY A 215 -31.87 9.13 24.42
CA GLY A 215 -31.93 7.92 23.59
C GLY A 215 -32.22 8.17 22.09
N ASN A 216 -32.42 9.42 21.69
CA ASN A 216 -32.72 9.85 20.32
C ASN A 216 -31.44 10.03 19.50
N GLN A 217 -30.59 9.00 19.45
CA GLN A 217 -29.44 9.01 18.58
C GLN A 217 -29.94 8.85 17.13
N LYS A 218 -29.95 9.94 16.36
CA LYS A 218 -30.21 9.89 14.91
C LYS A 218 -29.09 9.08 14.26
N ASN A 219 -29.35 7.81 14.01
CA ASN A 219 -28.42 6.92 13.34
C ASN A 219 -28.78 6.86 11.85
N THR A 220 -28.86 8.02 11.19
CA THR A 220 -28.96 8.09 9.73
C THR A 220 -27.58 7.81 9.16
N ARG A 221 -27.21 6.51 9.16
CA ARG A 221 -26.06 6.02 8.42
C ARG A 221 -26.30 6.34 6.95
N ARG A 222 -25.56 7.31 6.42
CA ARG A 222 -25.46 7.48 4.97
C ARG A 222 -24.58 6.40 4.40
N ASP A 223 -24.96 5.89 3.24
CA ASP A 223 -24.12 4.96 2.53
C ASP A 223 -22.91 5.72 1.98
N TRP A 224 -21.73 5.09 2.00
CA TRP A 224 -20.50 5.77 1.58
C TRP A 224 -20.55 6.17 0.10
N GLU A 225 -21.31 5.43 -0.70
CA GLU A 225 -21.59 5.74 -2.11
C GLU A 225 -22.17 7.15 -2.29
N GLU A 226 -23.03 7.59 -1.36
CA GLU A 226 -23.64 8.94 -1.37
C GLU A 226 -22.66 10.04 -0.95
N MET A 227 -21.52 9.66 -0.40
CA MET A 227 -20.49 10.56 0.13
C MET A 227 -19.30 10.76 -0.81
N MET A 228 -19.32 10.15 -1.99
CA MET A 228 -18.23 10.25 -2.96
C MET A 228 -18.53 11.24 -4.06
N GLU A 229 -17.48 11.73 -4.71
CA GLU A 229 -17.59 12.35 -6.03
C GLU A 229 -18.45 11.45 -6.95
N PRO A 230 -19.46 12.02 -7.63
CA PRO A 230 -20.24 11.25 -8.56
C PRO A 230 -19.31 10.64 -9.60
N VAL A 231 -19.57 9.40 -9.97
CA VAL A 231 -18.82 8.74 -11.05
C VAL A 231 -18.96 9.64 -12.29
N PRO A 232 -17.85 10.00 -12.98
CA PRO A 232 -17.92 10.87 -14.14
C PRO A 232 -19.02 10.43 -15.11
N GLY A 233 -19.72 11.39 -15.72
CA GLY A 233 -20.74 11.09 -16.73
C GLY A 233 -20.16 10.25 -17.88
N ALA A 234 -21.03 9.51 -18.57
CA ALA A 234 -20.70 8.47 -19.57
C ALA A 234 -19.87 8.95 -20.78
N GLY A 235 -18.60 9.30 -20.56
CA GLY A 235 -17.60 9.53 -21.59
C GLY A 235 -17.14 8.21 -22.22
N GLU A 236 -16.55 8.27 -23.42
CA GLU A 236 -15.85 7.11 -23.98
C GLU A 236 -14.59 6.81 -23.15
N PRO A 237 -14.48 5.62 -22.52
CA PRO A 237 -13.27 5.27 -21.80
C PRO A 237 -12.14 5.14 -22.82
N LYS A 238 -11.10 5.95 -22.63
CA LYS A 238 -9.94 5.95 -23.52
C LYS A 238 -9.11 4.68 -23.30
N VAL A 239 -9.16 3.76 -24.26
CA VAL A 239 -8.30 2.57 -24.29
C VAL A 239 -6.85 3.02 -24.47
N LEU A 240 -5.97 2.56 -23.59
CA LEU A 240 -4.51 2.75 -23.69
C LEU A 240 -3.89 1.64 -24.52
N THR A 241 -4.22 0.38 -24.21
CA THR A 241 -3.79 -0.79 -24.99
C THR A 241 -4.65 -2.02 -24.70
N ARG A 242 -4.53 -3.01 -25.57
CA ARG A 242 -5.15 -4.34 -25.49
C ARG A 242 -4.07 -5.39 -25.49
N ALA A 243 -3.95 -6.11 -24.38
CA ALA A 243 -2.90 -7.09 -24.19
C ALA A 243 -3.48 -8.52 -24.25
N PRO A 244 -3.01 -9.37 -25.19
CA PRO A 244 -3.27 -10.80 -25.13
C PRO A 244 -2.77 -11.36 -23.80
N SER A 245 -3.59 -12.17 -23.15
CA SER A 245 -3.29 -12.71 -21.83
C SER A 245 -3.40 -14.24 -21.79
N ARG A 246 -2.49 -14.86 -21.03
CA ARG A 246 -2.58 -16.28 -20.68
C ARG A 246 -3.09 -16.42 -19.26
N ARG A 247 -3.99 -17.39 -19.06
CA ARG A 247 -4.44 -17.78 -17.72
C ARG A 247 -3.44 -18.73 -17.08
N TRP A 248 -3.10 -18.48 -15.83
CA TRP A 248 -2.26 -19.35 -15.03
C TRP A 248 -2.87 -19.49 -13.63
N GLY A 249 -3.44 -20.65 -13.31
CA GLY A 249 -4.14 -20.86 -12.03
C GLY A 249 -5.30 -19.89 -11.78
N GLY A 250 -5.94 -19.39 -12.84
CA GLY A 250 -6.97 -18.35 -12.75
C GLY A 250 -6.45 -16.90 -12.76
N ALA A 251 -5.15 -16.69 -12.58
CA ALA A 251 -4.52 -15.38 -12.72
C ALA A 251 -4.24 -15.02 -14.19
N PHE A 252 -4.02 -13.73 -14.47
CA PHE A 252 -3.74 -13.22 -15.81
C PHE A 252 -2.29 -12.82 -15.92
N THR A 253 -1.69 -13.17 -17.06
CA THR A 253 -0.32 -12.78 -17.39
C THR A 253 -0.31 -12.02 -18.71
N VAL A 254 0.55 -11.03 -18.85
CA VAL A 254 0.71 -10.21 -20.07
C VAL A 254 2.17 -10.17 -20.50
N ARG A 255 2.43 -9.96 -21.79
CA ARG A 255 3.79 -9.73 -22.26
C ARG A 255 4.21 -8.29 -21.96
N VAL A 256 5.37 -8.15 -21.33
CA VAL A 256 6.01 -6.87 -21.04
C VAL A 256 7.37 -6.85 -21.71
N GLU A 257 7.63 -5.77 -22.41
CA GLU A 257 8.93 -5.45 -22.95
C GLU A 257 9.67 -4.53 -21.97
N LEU A 258 10.81 -4.97 -21.45
CA LEU A 258 11.63 -4.23 -20.50
C LEU A 258 12.94 -3.82 -21.15
N GLN A 259 13.31 -2.55 -20.99
CA GLN A 259 14.63 -2.06 -21.36
C GLN A 259 15.49 -1.87 -20.10
N VAL A 260 16.57 -2.65 -19.98
CA VAL A 260 17.54 -2.57 -18.87
C VAL A 260 18.90 -2.23 -19.46
N GLY A 261 19.40 -1.02 -19.16
CA GLY A 261 20.57 -0.47 -19.84
C GLY A 261 20.36 -0.43 -21.36
N ALA A 262 21.27 -1.05 -22.12
CA ALA A 262 21.16 -1.15 -23.57
C ALA A 262 20.33 -2.36 -24.06
N LYS A 263 19.89 -3.24 -23.16
CA LYS A 263 19.20 -4.49 -23.51
C LYS A 263 17.69 -4.32 -23.50
N LYS A 264 17.05 -4.84 -24.55
CA LYS A 264 15.60 -4.87 -24.72
C LYS A 264 15.11 -6.31 -24.60
N LEU A 265 14.29 -6.59 -23.58
CA LEU A 265 13.95 -7.92 -23.11
C LEU A 265 12.44 -8.13 -23.16
N ASN A 266 11.98 -9.30 -23.59
CA ASN A 266 10.56 -9.62 -23.64
C ASN A 266 10.23 -10.73 -22.65
N GLY A 267 9.38 -10.44 -21.67
CA GLY A 267 9.02 -11.36 -20.59
C GLY A 267 7.51 -11.48 -20.39
N GLN A 268 7.07 -12.62 -19.85
CA GLN A 268 5.68 -12.80 -19.40
C GLN A 268 5.57 -12.31 -17.95
N PHE A 269 4.66 -11.39 -17.65
CA PHE A 269 4.48 -10.84 -16.31
C PHE A 269 3.11 -11.20 -15.75
N LEU A 270 3.08 -11.62 -14.49
CA LEU A 270 1.85 -11.82 -13.74
C LEU A 270 1.26 -10.47 -13.38
N ILE A 271 -0.05 -10.28 -13.56
CA ILE A 271 -0.76 -9.15 -12.95
C ILE A 271 -1.25 -9.61 -11.60
N ASP A 272 -0.70 -9.03 -10.53
CA ASP A 272 -1.00 -9.44 -9.15
C ASP A 272 -1.19 -8.20 -8.27
N SER A 273 -2.43 -7.97 -7.87
CA SER A 273 -2.77 -6.87 -6.96
C SER A 273 -2.32 -7.14 -5.52
N ALA A 274 -1.89 -8.36 -5.14
CA ALA A 274 -1.28 -8.62 -3.84
C ALA A 274 0.16 -8.09 -3.75
N ALA A 275 0.86 -7.95 -4.88
CA ALA A 275 2.19 -7.36 -4.93
C ALA A 275 2.10 -5.84 -4.82
N ARG A 276 2.59 -5.25 -3.73
CA ARG A 276 2.55 -3.79 -3.56
C ARG A 276 3.37 -3.06 -4.64
N THR A 277 4.54 -3.60 -4.94
CA THR A 277 5.50 -3.03 -5.88
C THR A 277 5.77 -4.08 -6.96
N SER A 278 5.90 -3.63 -8.21
CA SER A 278 6.24 -4.48 -9.33
C SER A 278 7.65 -5.08 -9.17
N MET A 279 7.79 -6.33 -9.58
CA MET A 279 8.99 -7.14 -9.33
C MET A 279 9.47 -7.81 -10.60
N VAL A 280 10.77 -8.08 -10.68
CA VAL A 280 11.37 -8.81 -11.80
C VAL A 280 12.35 -9.85 -11.26
N SER A 281 12.36 -11.02 -11.90
CA SER A 281 13.20 -12.14 -11.51
C SER A 281 14.68 -11.84 -11.82
N PRO A 282 15.57 -11.82 -10.82
CA PRO A 282 17.00 -11.63 -11.05
C PRO A 282 17.61 -12.76 -11.89
N SER A 283 17.13 -14.00 -11.71
CA SER A 283 17.61 -15.15 -12.48
C SER A 283 17.21 -15.05 -13.95
N TRP A 284 15.99 -14.57 -14.25
CA TRP A 284 15.56 -14.31 -15.62
C TRP A 284 16.43 -13.23 -16.29
N LEU A 285 16.67 -12.10 -15.61
CA LEU A 285 17.53 -11.03 -16.16
C LEU A 285 18.95 -11.54 -16.47
N ARG A 286 19.55 -12.33 -15.58
CA ARG A 286 20.87 -12.94 -15.81
C ARG A 286 20.86 -13.91 -16.99
N GLN A 287 19.79 -14.71 -17.15
CA GLN A 287 19.64 -15.62 -18.31
C GLN A 287 19.50 -14.85 -19.63
N GLN A 288 18.96 -13.63 -19.61
CA GLN A 288 18.95 -12.72 -20.76
C GLN A 288 20.28 -11.95 -20.95
N GLY A 289 21.30 -12.31 -20.16
CA GLY A 289 22.64 -11.75 -20.20
C GLY A 289 22.76 -10.34 -19.63
N VAL A 290 21.81 -9.87 -18.82
CA VAL A 290 21.97 -8.62 -18.06
C VAL A 290 23.04 -8.84 -17.00
N LEU A 291 24.06 -7.98 -16.99
CA LEU A 291 25.20 -8.15 -16.11
C LEU A 291 24.83 -7.76 -14.67
N PRO A 292 25.40 -8.42 -13.64
CA PRO A 292 25.15 -8.05 -12.25
C PRO A 292 25.41 -6.56 -11.96
N VAL A 293 26.44 -5.96 -12.56
CA VAL A 293 26.74 -4.53 -12.42
C VAL A 293 25.64 -3.61 -12.95
N GLU A 294 24.86 -4.05 -13.94
CA GLU A 294 23.70 -3.30 -14.46
C GLU A 294 22.47 -3.44 -13.56
N LEU A 295 22.43 -4.51 -12.75
CA LEU A 295 21.39 -4.77 -11.75
C LEU A 295 21.70 -4.07 -10.42
N GLU A 296 22.96 -3.77 -10.16
CA GLU A 296 23.45 -3.13 -8.96
C GLU A 296 23.58 -1.62 -9.17
N SER A 297 22.53 -0.87 -8.89
CA SER A 297 22.68 0.58 -8.76
C SER A 297 23.54 0.88 -7.52
N THR A 298 24.71 1.48 -7.73
CA THR A 298 25.63 1.88 -6.66
C THR A 298 24.88 2.71 -5.62
N GLY A 299 24.92 2.29 -4.35
CA GLY A 299 24.23 2.97 -3.25
C GLY A 299 22.74 2.65 -3.08
N THR A 300 22.15 1.73 -3.86
CA THR A 300 20.77 1.27 -3.59
C THR A 300 20.72 0.41 -2.32
N LEU A 301 19.91 0.84 -1.37
CA LEU A 301 19.70 0.13 -0.12
C LEU A 301 18.83 -1.10 -0.34
N ILE A 302 19.23 -2.19 0.31
CA ILE A 302 18.46 -3.43 0.34
C ILE A 302 17.18 -3.18 1.14
N GLU A 303 16.04 -3.50 0.54
CA GLU A 303 14.72 -3.38 1.15
C GLU A 303 14.24 -4.70 1.69
N LYS A 304 13.68 -4.67 2.90
CA LYS A 304 13.01 -5.83 3.49
C LYS A 304 11.58 -5.87 2.98
N VAL A 305 11.32 -6.74 2.01
CA VAL A 305 10.00 -6.96 1.42
C VAL A 305 9.30 -8.09 2.15
N ARG A 306 8.05 -7.85 2.53
CA ARG A 306 7.17 -8.89 3.10
C ARG A 306 6.09 -9.17 2.07
N TRP A 307 6.14 -10.34 1.46
CA TRP A 307 5.22 -10.75 0.40
C TRP A 307 4.92 -12.26 0.50
N GLY A 308 3.77 -12.67 -0.05
CA GLY A 308 3.38 -14.08 -0.19
C GLY A 308 2.77 -14.70 1.05
N SER A 309 2.40 -15.98 0.97
CA SER A 309 1.79 -16.77 2.04
C SER A 309 2.83 -17.39 3.01
N ASP A 310 4.10 -17.46 2.61
CA ASP A 310 5.18 -18.09 3.35
C ASP A 310 5.44 -17.40 4.71
N ARG A 311 5.33 -18.18 5.79
CA ARG A 311 5.60 -17.74 7.16
C ARG A 311 7.03 -17.24 7.35
N ARG A 312 8.03 -17.79 6.65
CA ARG A 312 9.45 -17.36 6.79
C ARG A 312 9.65 -15.99 6.16
N LEU A 313 9.21 -15.80 4.91
CA LEU A 313 9.23 -14.50 4.23
C LEU A 313 8.41 -13.43 4.96
N LYS A 314 7.32 -13.80 5.63
CA LYS A 314 6.52 -12.88 6.46
C LYS A 314 7.25 -12.43 7.74
N ARG A 315 7.96 -13.34 8.42
CA ARG A 315 8.62 -13.07 9.71
C ARG A 315 9.94 -12.32 9.51
N ASP A 316 10.76 -12.82 8.59
CA ASP A 316 12.13 -12.34 8.42
C ASP A 316 12.27 -11.36 7.26
N GLY A 317 11.25 -11.24 6.41
CA GLY A 317 11.29 -10.46 5.16
C GLY A 317 12.30 -11.03 4.18
N ALA A 318 12.00 -10.99 2.89
CA ALA A 318 13.04 -11.17 1.90
C ALA A 318 13.76 -9.85 1.66
N LEU A 319 15.05 -9.95 1.37
CA LEU A 319 15.86 -8.82 0.95
C LEU A 319 15.69 -8.67 -0.57
N ALA A 320 15.14 -7.53 -0.98
CA ALA A 320 15.06 -7.15 -2.38
C ALA A 320 15.93 -5.93 -2.65
N LYS A 321 16.53 -5.88 -3.83
CA LYS A 321 17.18 -4.67 -4.33
C LYS A 321 16.24 -3.98 -5.32
N LYS A 322 16.41 -2.69 -5.55
CA LYS A 322 15.73 -2.00 -6.64
C LYS A 322 16.61 -1.99 -7.88
N VAL A 323 16.01 -2.27 -9.04
CA VAL A 323 16.63 -2.04 -10.34
C VAL A 323 15.92 -0.90 -11.03
N LYS A 324 16.70 0.06 -11.55
CA LYS A 324 16.18 1.09 -12.46
C LYS A 324 16.11 0.51 -13.86
N ILE A 325 14.99 0.70 -14.51
CA ILE A 325 14.78 0.33 -15.90
C ILE A 325 14.69 1.59 -16.76
N VAL A 326 15.12 1.49 -18.01
CA VAL A 326 15.03 2.58 -18.97
C VAL A 326 13.58 2.78 -19.39
N SER A 327 12.88 1.70 -19.75
CA SER A 327 11.46 1.69 -20.11
C SER A 327 10.83 0.32 -19.87
N ALA A 328 9.51 0.32 -19.71
CA ALA A 328 8.68 -0.88 -19.69
C ALA A 328 7.47 -0.63 -20.60
N GLU A 329 7.07 -1.61 -21.39
CA GLU A 329 5.99 -1.44 -22.37
C GLU A 329 5.08 -2.68 -22.44
N ILE A 330 3.77 -2.47 -22.64
CA ILE A 330 2.80 -3.51 -23.00
C ILE A 330 2.16 -3.11 -24.33
N THR A 331 2.46 -3.83 -25.41
CA THR A 331 1.79 -3.67 -26.72
C THR A 331 1.67 -2.19 -27.14
N GLY A 332 2.79 -1.47 -27.24
CA GLY A 332 2.84 -0.05 -27.61
C GLY A 332 2.61 0.95 -26.48
N TYR A 333 2.12 0.51 -25.31
CA TYR A 333 1.86 1.39 -24.17
C TYR A 333 3.01 1.38 -23.17
N GLU A 334 3.70 2.52 -23.04
CA GLU A 334 4.76 2.72 -22.06
C GLU A 334 4.17 2.74 -20.64
N LEU A 335 4.64 1.81 -19.80
CA LEU A 335 4.21 1.71 -18.42
C LEU A 335 4.82 2.85 -17.61
N PRO A 336 4.02 3.49 -16.73
CA PRO A 336 4.49 4.57 -15.87
C PRO A 336 5.29 4.06 -14.65
N ILE A 337 6.23 3.12 -14.87
CA ILE A 337 7.08 2.47 -13.86
C ILE A 337 8.52 2.52 -14.35
N ARG A 338 9.43 3.01 -13.49
CA ARG A 338 10.87 3.11 -13.79
C ARG A 338 11.75 2.28 -12.86
N GLU A 339 11.16 1.66 -11.85
CA GLU A 339 11.86 0.84 -10.86
C GLU A 339 11.12 -0.45 -10.63
N PHE A 340 11.85 -1.57 -10.60
CA PHE A 340 11.34 -2.87 -10.21
C PHE A 340 12.10 -3.39 -9.00
N LEU A 341 11.45 -4.18 -8.15
CA LEU A 341 12.15 -4.94 -7.12
C LEU A 341 12.77 -6.20 -7.73
N LEU A 342 14.07 -6.36 -7.53
CA LEU A 342 14.81 -7.59 -7.74
C LEU A 342 14.56 -8.51 -6.54
N HIS A 343 13.75 -9.55 -6.75
CA HIS A 343 13.38 -10.48 -5.70
C HIS A 343 13.73 -11.92 -6.09
N ASP A 344 14.63 -12.54 -5.35
CA ASP A 344 15.15 -13.88 -5.62
C ASP A 344 14.27 -14.98 -4.98
N THR A 345 12.95 -14.86 -5.11
CA THR A 345 12.03 -15.92 -4.71
C THR A 345 11.89 -16.91 -5.83
N THR A 346 12.70 -17.95 -5.77
CA THR A 346 12.58 -19.15 -6.61
C THR A 346 11.16 -19.73 -6.59
N GLN A 347 10.44 -19.63 -5.47
CA GLN A 347 9.04 -20.11 -5.35
C GLN A 347 8.02 -19.32 -6.17
N LEU A 348 8.30 -18.06 -6.49
CA LEU A 348 7.36 -17.20 -7.24
C LEU A 348 7.39 -17.50 -8.73
N PHE A 349 8.58 -17.83 -9.22
CA PHE A 349 8.88 -17.91 -10.64
C PHE A 349 9.09 -19.34 -11.15
N LEU A 350 9.11 -20.35 -10.27
CA LEU A 350 9.17 -21.76 -10.65
C LEU A 350 7.77 -22.38 -10.56
N SER A 351 7.30 -23.02 -11.65
CA SER A 351 6.13 -23.91 -11.57
C SER A 351 6.48 -25.14 -10.74
N SER A 352 5.56 -25.63 -9.90
CA SER A 352 5.78 -26.86 -9.12
C SER A 352 6.00 -28.09 -10.00
N ASP A 353 5.50 -28.11 -11.24
CA ASP A 353 5.55 -29.31 -12.08
C ASP A 353 5.90 -28.96 -13.53
N SER A 354 7.07 -29.43 -13.99
CA SER A 354 7.53 -29.59 -15.39
C SER A 354 7.26 -28.45 -16.42
N SER A 355 8.35 -27.84 -16.89
CA SER A 355 8.49 -27.09 -18.17
C SER A 355 7.91 -25.67 -18.33
N GLY A 356 8.01 -24.82 -17.31
CA GLY A 356 7.99 -23.37 -17.55
C GLY A 356 8.07 -22.54 -16.28
N SER A 357 9.11 -21.69 -16.16
CA SER A 357 9.06 -20.60 -15.19
C SER A 357 7.80 -19.78 -15.48
N CYS A 358 6.94 -19.56 -14.49
CA CYS A 358 5.62 -19.02 -14.75
C CYS A 358 5.64 -17.63 -15.40
N CYS A 359 6.61 -16.80 -15.01
CA CYS A 359 6.70 -15.39 -15.35
C CYS A 359 8.16 -14.91 -15.19
N ALA A 360 8.53 -13.91 -15.98
CA ALA A 360 9.72 -13.10 -15.83
C ALA A 360 9.61 -12.10 -14.66
N GLY A 361 8.39 -11.75 -14.26
CA GLY A 361 8.14 -10.77 -13.20
C GLY A 361 6.65 -10.65 -12.83
N VAL A 362 6.36 -9.65 -12.01
CA VAL A 362 5.03 -9.34 -11.49
C VAL A 362 4.76 -7.84 -11.65
N LEU A 363 3.60 -7.48 -12.16
CA LEU A 363 3.05 -6.13 -12.16
C LEU A 363 2.11 -5.98 -10.97
N GLY A 364 2.51 -5.11 -10.03
CA GLY A 364 1.86 -4.92 -8.74
C GLY A 364 0.82 -3.81 -8.70
N THR A 365 0.42 -3.41 -7.50
CA THR A 365 -0.51 -2.29 -7.27
C THR A 365 0.07 -0.93 -7.65
N ASP A 366 1.40 -0.77 -7.60
CA ASP A 366 2.09 0.43 -8.07
C ASP A 366 1.84 0.70 -9.56
N PHE A 367 1.67 -0.36 -10.35
CA PHE A 367 1.17 -0.32 -11.73
C PHE A 367 -0.34 -0.12 -11.77
N LEU A 368 -1.10 -1.02 -11.13
CA LEU A 368 -2.56 -1.08 -11.25
C LEU A 368 -3.29 0.16 -10.72
N ARG A 369 -2.64 1.01 -9.91
CA ARG A 369 -3.18 2.30 -9.47
C ARG A 369 -3.05 3.43 -10.49
N ARG A 370 -2.36 3.18 -11.60
CA ARG A 370 -2.10 4.18 -12.64
C ARG A 370 -2.92 3.95 -13.90
N VAL A 371 -3.61 2.81 -13.98
CA VAL A 371 -4.43 2.39 -15.11
C VAL A 371 -5.71 1.75 -14.60
N VAL A 372 -6.76 1.74 -15.40
CA VAL A 372 -7.91 0.87 -15.17
C VAL A 372 -7.74 -0.38 -16.01
N ALA A 373 -7.91 -1.57 -15.41
CA ALA A 373 -7.67 -2.84 -16.10
C ALA A 373 -8.96 -3.68 -16.16
N GLU A 374 -9.46 -3.94 -17.36
CA GLU A 374 -10.56 -4.88 -17.62
C GLU A 374 -9.98 -6.25 -17.98
N PHE A 375 -10.44 -7.28 -17.29
CA PHE A 375 -10.03 -8.66 -17.49
C PHE A 375 -11.15 -9.41 -18.19
N LYS A 376 -10.88 -9.93 -19.37
CA LYS A 376 -11.83 -10.71 -20.17
C LYS A 376 -11.38 -12.17 -20.22
N PRO A 377 -11.94 -13.05 -19.37
CA PRO A 377 -11.74 -14.48 -19.50
C PRO A 377 -12.58 -14.98 -20.68
N SER A 378 -12.04 -14.87 -21.89
CA SER A 378 -12.60 -15.49 -23.10
C SER A 378 -11.77 -16.70 -23.52
N GLU A 379 -12.43 -17.70 -24.08
CA GLU A 379 -11.81 -18.77 -24.85
C GLU A 379 -11.87 -18.41 -26.34
N PRO A 380 -10.83 -18.68 -27.15
CA PRO A 380 -9.58 -19.39 -26.82
C PRO A 380 -8.48 -18.51 -26.23
N LEU A 381 -8.63 -17.18 -26.26
CA LEU A 381 -7.63 -16.23 -25.78
C LEU A 381 -8.27 -15.26 -24.79
N SER A 382 -7.68 -15.17 -23.60
CA SER A 382 -8.04 -14.14 -22.62
C SER A 382 -7.38 -12.81 -23.00
N GLU A 383 -8.02 -11.71 -22.65
CA GLU A 383 -7.55 -10.35 -22.95
C GLU A 383 -7.54 -9.53 -21.67
N VAL A 384 -6.54 -8.66 -21.52
CA VAL A 384 -6.56 -7.58 -20.54
C VAL A 384 -6.54 -6.26 -21.29
N ILE A 385 -7.52 -5.41 -21.04
CA ILE A 385 -7.66 -4.10 -21.66
C ILE A 385 -7.31 -3.04 -20.61
N PHE A 386 -6.37 -2.17 -20.95
CA PHE A 386 -5.97 -1.06 -20.09
C PHE A 386 -6.59 0.24 -20.58
N PHE A 387 -7.19 1.00 -19.67
CA PHE A 387 -7.81 2.28 -19.94
C PHE A 387 -7.16 3.41 -19.14
N SER A 388 -7.28 4.62 -19.68
CA SER A 388 -6.96 5.85 -18.97
C SER A 388 -7.87 5.97 -17.74
N PRO A 389 -7.32 6.26 -16.55
CA PRO A 389 -8.14 6.56 -15.38
C PRO A 389 -9.01 7.81 -15.58
N ALA A 390 -8.48 8.83 -16.23
CA ALA A 390 -9.18 10.10 -16.41
C ALA A 390 -10.52 9.89 -17.13
N GLY A 391 -11.62 10.21 -16.43
CA GLY A 391 -12.98 10.10 -16.95
C GLY A 391 -13.45 8.66 -17.18
N PHE A 392 -12.79 7.66 -16.58
CA PHE A 392 -13.21 6.27 -16.75
C PHE A 392 -14.59 6.05 -16.17
N PHE A 393 -15.49 5.60 -17.04
CA PHE A 393 -16.76 5.01 -16.69
C PHE A 393 -16.89 3.72 -17.51
N PRO A 394 -17.26 2.58 -16.92
CA PRO A 394 -17.48 1.37 -17.70
C PRO A 394 -18.66 1.61 -18.65
N LYS A 395 -18.37 1.75 -19.95
CA LYS A 395 -19.41 1.78 -20.98
C LYS A 395 -20.07 0.41 -21.06
N ALA A 396 -21.39 0.38 -21.08
CA ALA A 396 -22.11 -0.86 -21.26
C ALA A 396 -21.90 -1.40 -22.68
N GLY A 397 -21.20 -2.56 -22.74
CA GLY A 397 -21.05 -3.49 -23.88
C GLY A 397 -21.33 -4.95 -23.50
N TYR A 398 -21.91 -5.19 -22.32
CA TYR A 398 -23.12 -6.02 -22.27
C TYR A 398 -24.27 -5.13 -22.74
N PRO A 399 -25.24 -5.64 -23.52
CA PRO A 399 -26.18 -4.80 -24.25
C PRO A 399 -26.95 -3.84 -23.30
N GLU A 400 -26.51 -2.59 -23.34
CA GLU A 400 -27.26 -1.33 -23.29
C GLU A 400 -27.28 -0.39 -22.07
N LYS A 401 -26.96 -0.71 -20.80
CA LYS A 401 -27.07 0.34 -19.75
C LYS A 401 -26.07 0.25 -18.57
N PRO A 402 -25.67 1.39 -17.95
CA PRO A 402 -24.84 1.45 -16.72
C PRO A 402 -25.40 0.62 -15.57
N GLU A 403 -26.72 0.40 -15.57
CA GLU A 403 -27.41 -0.50 -14.65
C GLU A 403 -26.97 -1.97 -14.76
N ASN A 404 -26.12 -2.34 -15.73
CA ASN A 404 -25.57 -3.69 -15.88
C ASN A 404 -24.24 -3.91 -15.12
N PHE A 405 -23.67 -2.91 -14.45
CA PHE A 405 -22.50 -3.09 -13.61
C PHE A 405 -22.82 -2.74 -12.15
N GLU A 406 -22.29 -3.56 -11.24
CA GLU A 406 -22.22 -3.24 -9.81
C GLU A 406 -20.74 -3.09 -9.44
N TRP A 407 -20.42 -2.17 -8.55
CA TRP A 407 -19.06 -2.01 -8.10
C TRP A 407 -18.94 -2.17 -6.60
N VAL A 408 -17.76 -2.58 -6.17
CA VAL A 408 -17.37 -2.77 -4.79
C VAL A 408 -16.23 -1.81 -4.49
N GLU A 409 -16.32 -1.13 -3.34
CA GLU A 409 -15.24 -0.26 -2.92
C GLU A 409 -14.03 -1.07 -2.46
N VAL A 410 -12.86 -0.68 -2.95
CA VAL A 410 -11.57 -1.13 -2.44
C VAL A 410 -11.11 -0.08 -1.44
N ALA A 411 -11.54 -0.23 -0.19
CA ALA A 411 -11.06 0.58 0.92
C ALA A 411 -10.85 -0.29 2.14
N THR A 412 -9.77 -0.07 2.88
CA THR A 412 -9.63 -0.61 4.23
C THR A 412 -10.26 0.38 5.20
N THR A 413 -11.27 -0.04 5.95
CA THR A 413 -11.66 0.71 7.17
C THR A 413 -10.48 0.73 8.15
N GLN A 414 -10.59 1.50 9.24
CA GLN A 414 -9.63 1.43 10.35
C GLN A 414 -9.49 0.02 10.96
N PHE A 415 -10.39 -0.91 10.60
CA PHE A 415 -10.40 -2.32 10.98
C PHE A 415 -10.02 -3.27 9.83
N GLY A 416 -9.63 -2.76 8.67
CA GLY A 416 -9.23 -3.57 7.51
C GLY A 416 -10.39 -4.14 6.68
N GLU A 417 -11.62 -3.69 6.91
CA GLU A 417 -12.79 -4.18 6.19
C GLU A 417 -12.91 -3.51 4.81
N ALA A 418 -13.30 -4.28 3.79
CA ALA A 418 -13.79 -3.73 2.53
C ALA A 418 -15.17 -3.11 2.79
N ALA A 419 -15.29 -1.80 2.59
CA ALA A 419 -16.60 -1.17 2.65
C ALA A 419 -17.31 -1.41 1.33
N SER A 420 -18.46 -2.04 1.33
CA SER A 420 -19.26 -2.13 0.12
C SER A 420 -20.71 -2.36 0.49
N ALA A 421 -21.59 -2.20 -0.51
CA ALA A 421 -22.93 -2.76 -0.50
C ALA A 421 -22.93 -4.30 -0.41
N CYS A 422 -21.75 -4.95 -0.44
CA CYS A 422 -21.62 -6.39 -0.35
C CYS A 422 -21.31 -6.86 1.06
N HIS A 423 -22.03 -7.90 1.45
CA HIS A 423 -21.95 -8.58 2.73
C HIS A 423 -21.52 -10.02 2.50
N VAL A 424 -20.59 -10.49 3.31
CA VAL A 424 -20.25 -11.91 3.37
C VAL A 424 -21.24 -12.56 4.32
N LYS A 425 -22.07 -13.46 3.79
CA LYS A 425 -23.12 -14.16 4.52
C LYS A 425 -22.82 -15.65 4.65
N THR A 426 -23.26 -16.16 5.79
CA THR A 426 -23.64 -17.57 5.94
C THR A 426 -25.16 -17.67 5.91
N ALA A 427 -25.72 -18.88 5.87
CA ALA A 427 -27.15 -19.14 5.66
C ALA A 427 -28.13 -18.16 6.32
N ASP A 428 -27.84 -17.64 7.53
CA ASP A 428 -28.73 -16.69 8.23
C ASP A 428 -28.04 -15.50 8.93
N LYS A 429 -26.73 -15.25 8.74
CA LYS A 429 -26.03 -14.17 9.47
C LYS A 429 -24.96 -13.45 8.65
N ASP A 430 -25.02 -12.12 8.72
CA ASP A 430 -23.93 -11.23 8.33
C ASP A 430 -22.76 -11.39 9.31
N LEU A 431 -21.54 -11.52 8.78
CA LEU A 431 -20.34 -11.57 9.59
C LEU A 431 -19.49 -10.33 9.34
N LEU A 432 -19.40 -9.50 10.38
CA LEU A 432 -18.50 -8.35 10.44
C LEU A 432 -17.05 -8.84 10.60
N GLY A 433 -16.08 -8.13 9.98
CA GLY A 433 -14.65 -8.43 10.12
C GLY A 433 -14.08 -9.58 9.26
N VAL A 434 -14.75 -9.93 8.15
CA VAL A 434 -14.20 -10.79 7.08
C VAL A 434 -13.46 -9.92 6.06
N VAL A 435 -12.22 -10.27 5.75
CA VAL A 435 -11.36 -9.58 4.77
C VAL A 435 -11.24 -10.47 3.53
N TRP A 436 -11.40 -9.89 2.35
CA TRP A 436 -11.12 -10.58 1.09
C TRP A 436 -9.60 -10.74 0.96
N ASN A 437 -9.14 -11.98 0.85
CA ASN A 437 -7.71 -12.33 0.78
C ASN A 437 -7.62 -13.59 -0.06
N SER A 438 -6.85 -13.60 -1.14
CA SER A 438 -7.27 -14.34 -2.32
C SER A 438 -6.15 -14.75 -3.29
N ALA A 439 -4.91 -14.52 -2.87
CA ALA A 439 -3.66 -15.13 -3.29
C ALA A 439 -3.48 -16.48 -2.56
N GLU A 440 -4.43 -16.84 -1.72
CA GLU A 440 -4.59 -18.18 -1.16
C GLU A 440 -5.79 -18.84 -1.85
N GLU A 441 -5.79 -20.17 -1.96
CA GLU A 441 -6.91 -20.96 -2.53
C GLU A 441 -8.27 -20.68 -1.84
N VAL A 442 -8.23 -20.03 -0.68
CA VAL A 442 -9.37 -19.68 0.15
C VAL A 442 -9.58 -18.15 0.13
N PRO A 443 -10.59 -17.63 -0.59
CA PRO A 443 -10.72 -16.22 -0.94
C PRO A 443 -11.19 -15.30 0.21
N LEU A 444 -11.49 -15.88 1.38
CA LEU A 444 -12.00 -15.18 2.55
C LEU A 444 -11.09 -15.45 3.76
N SER A 445 -10.62 -14.38 4.39
CA SER A 445 -9.77 -14.43 5.58
C SER A 445 -10.46 -13.75 6.76
N MET A 446 -10.55 -14.46 7.89
CA MET A 446 -11.21 -13.95 9.10
C MET A 446 -10.21 -13.27 10.04
N THR A 447 -10.51 -12.07 10.53
CA THR A 447 -9.66 -11.40 11.54
C THR A 447 -9.65 -12.17 12.88
N ALA A 448 -8.54 -12.06 13.64
CA ALA A 448 -8.28 -12.87 14.83
C ALA A 448 -9.34 -12.73 15.95
N GLY A 449 -10.14 -11.65 15.96
CA GLY A 449 -11.21 -11.42 16.93
C GLY A 449 -12.42 -12.35 16.76
N ILE A 450 -12.57 -13.03 15.62
CA ILE A 450 -13.75 -13.85 15.28
C ILE A 450 -13.52 -15.35 15.60
N ARG A 451 -12.39 -15.71 16.23
CA ARG A 451 -11.95 -17.10 16.45
C ARG A 451 -12.98 -18.04 17.12
N LYS A 452 -13.87 -17.53 17.98
CA LYS A 452 -14.93 -18.35 18.60
C LYS A 452 -16.06 -18.73 17.61
N SER A 453 -16.32 -17.90 16.61
CA SER A 453 -17.27 -18.18 15.52
C SER A 453 -16.60 -18.94 14.36
N ALA A 454 -15.27 -18.87 14.24
CA ALA A 454 -14.49 -19.39 13.12
C ALA A 454 -14.55 -20.91 12.91
N LYS A 455 -14.75 -21.74 13.94
CA LYS A 455 -14.90 -23.20 13.76
C LYS A 455 -16.19 -23.57 13.01
N THR A 456 -17.30 -22.92 13.33
CA THR A 456 -18.58 -23.06 12.62
C THR A 456 -18.56 -22.37 11.27
N ALA A 457 -17.76 -21.29 11.15
CA ALA A 457 -17.61 -20.52 9.93
C ALA A 457 -16.70 -21.22 8.89
N GLN A 458 -15.70 -22.02 9.31
CA GLN A 458 -14.84 -22.78 8.39
C GLN A 458 -15.55 -23.91 7.65
N SER A 459 -16.60 -24.49 8.25
CA SER A 459 -17.42 -25.54 7.62
C SER A 459 -18.62 -24.99 6.86
N ALA A 460 -18.97 -23.71 7.06
CA ALA A 460 -20.07 -23.06 6.36
C ALA A 460 -19.71 -22.78 4.89
N LYS A 461 -20.69 -22.94 3.99
CA LYS A 461 -20.61 -22.40 2.63
C LYS A 461 -20.92 -20.91 2.68
N TRP A 462 -20.02 -20.10 2.15
CA TRP A 462 -20.15 -18.65 2.20
C TRP A 462 -20.71 -18.10 0.89
N SER A 463 -21.58 -17.10 1.00
CA SER A 463 -21.98 -16.25 -0.11
C SER A 463 -21.43 -14.84 0.08
N LEU A 464 -21.05 -14.23 -1.04
CA LEU A 464 -20.81 -12.81 -1.14
C LEU A 464 -22.02 -12.20 -1.84
N GLU A 465 -22.77 -11.40 -1.10
CA GLU A 465 -24.04 -10.83 -1.55
C GLU A 465 -23.97 -9.32 -1.57
N CYS A 466 -24.21 -8.72 -2.72
CA CYS A 466 -24.31 -7.28 -2.92
C CYS A 466 -25.77 -6.85 -3.07
N LYS A 467 -26.02 -5.54 -3.15
CA LYS A 467 -27.37 -4.96 -3.33
C LYS A 467 -28.13 -5.62 -4.50
N THR A 468 -27.42 -6.05 -5.54
CA THR A 468 -28.06 -6.63 -6.74
C THR A 468 -28.06 -8.16 -6.82
N GLY A 469 -27.44 -8.86 -5.87
CA GLY A 469 -27.49 -10.33 -5.80
C GLY A 469 -26.22 -10.99 -5.27
N VAL A 470 -26.11 -12.31 -5.47
CA VAL A 470 -24.96 -13.12 -5.00
C VAL A 470 -23.85 -13.10 -6.06
N LEU A 471 -22.72 -12.46 -5.77
CA LEU A 471 -21.54 -12.42 -6.65
C LEU A 471 -20.77 -13.74 -6.65
N ALA A 472 -20.66 -14.39 -5.50
CA ALA A 472 -20.00 -15.70 -5.36
C ALA A 472 -20.68 -16.51 -4.25
N SER A 473 -20.77 -17.82 -4.43
CA SER A 473 -21.33 -18.74 -3.43
C SER A 473 -20.47 -19.99 -3.27
N GLY A 474 -20.61 -20.68 -2.14
CA GLY A 474 -19.84 -21.89 -1.84
C GLY A 474 -18.36 -21.64 -1.60
N MET A 475 -17.95 -20.40 -1.31
CA MET A 475 -16.58 -20.11 -0.93
C MET A 475 -16.29 -20.77 0.41
N LYS A 476 -15.05 -21.22 0.64
CA LYS A 476 -14.55 -21.59 1.96
C LYS A 476 -13.87 -20.36 2.58
N ALA A 477 -13.82 -20.29 3.90
CA ALA A 477 -13.07 -19.26 4.62
C ALA A 477 -11.95 -19.92 5.44
N ALA A 478 -10.76 -19.32 5.42
CA ALA A 478 -9.63 -19.80 6.19
C ALA A 478 -9.47 -18.93 7.45
N SER A 479 -9.05 -19.54 8.54
CA SER A 479 -8.51 -18.75 9.65
C SER A 479 -7.23 -18.10 9.16
N SER A 480 -7.26 -16.78 9.07
CA SER A 480 -6.08 -15.96 8.99
C SER A 480 -5.04 -16.41 10.03
N PRO A 481 -3.82 -16.80 9.64
CA PRO A 481 -2.71 -16.92 10.58
C PRO A 481 -2.24 -15.54 11.10
N TYR A 482 -2.87 -14.44 10.67
CA TYR A 482 -2.44 -13.09 10.98
C TYR A 482 -2.80 -12.70 12.42
N SER A 483 -1.75 -12.50 13.21
CA SER A 483 -1.72 -11.71 14.45
C SER A 483 -2.24 -10.29 14.17
N THR A 484 -2.79 -9.67 15.19
CA THR A 484 -3.25 -8.27 15.30
C THR A 484 -2.19 -7.19 14.95
N ASP A 485 -0.98 -7.57 14.52
CA ASP A 485 0.13 -6.67 14.19
C ASP A 485 0.15 -6.21 12.72
N ARG A 486 -0.95 -6.36 11.99
CA ARG A 486 -1.01 -5.87 10.61
C ARG A 486 -1.09 -4.35 10.62
N ARG A 487 0.01 -3.74 10.16
CA ARG A 487 0.04 -2.45 9.45
C ARG A 487 -1.24 -2.32 8.60
N PRO A 488 -1.86 -1.13 8.50
CA PRO A 488 -2.96 -0.85 7.57
C PRO A 488 -2.46 -0.76 6.11
N GLY A 489 -1.63 -1.73 5.69
CA GLY A 489 -1.30 -1.96 4.31
C GLY A 489 -2.32 -2.94 3.75
N ILE A 490 -3.00 -2.52 2.69
CA ILE A 490 -3.97 -3.32 1.95
C ILE A 490 -3.40 -4.72 1.72
N ALA A 491 -4.11 -5.75 2.14
CA ALA A 491 -4.10 -6.97 1.33
C ALA A 491 -4.87 -6.59 0.06
N ALA A 492 -4.21 -5.92 -0.89
CA ALA A 492 -4.82 -5.50 -2.17
C ALA A 492 -5.02 -6.71 -3.09
N ASP A 493 -5.13 -7.87 -2.50
CA ASP A 493 -5.26 -9.14 -3.13
C ASP A 493 -6.74 -9.34 -3.46
N ILE A 494 -7.11 -8.89 -4.66
CA ILE A 494 -8.50 -8.71 -5.09
C ILE A 494 -9.12 -10.03 -5.58
N GLY A 495 -8.33 -11.09 -5.62
CA GLY A 495 -8.85 -12.43 -5.84
C GLY A 495 -9.11 -12.67 -7.28
N ILE A 496 -8.12 -12.31 -8.07
CA ILE A 496 -8.10 -12.51 -9.51
C ILE A 496 -8.58 -13.93 -9.86
N PRO A 497 -8.20 -15.03 -9.18
CA PRO A 497 -8.74 -16.35 -9.49
C PRO A 497 -10.26 -16.50 -9.32
N VAL A 498 -10.85 -15.85 -8.30
CA VAL A 498 -12.31 -15.83 -8.09
C VAL A 498 -13.00 -14.89 -9.07
N LEU A 499 -12.43 -13.71 -9.31
CA LEU A 499 -12.99 -12.73 -10.22
C LEU A 499 -12.92 -13.19 -11.68
N ALA A 500 -11.88 -13.93 -12.05
CA ALA A 500 -11.67 -14.50 -13.38
C ALA A 500 -12.68 -15.58 -13.78
N ARG A 501 -13.70 -15.85 -12.96
CA ARG A 501 -14.87 -16.65 -13.36
C ARG A 501 -15.76 -15.92 -14.38
N GLY A 502 -15.65 -14.61 -14.45
CA GLY A 502 -16.32 -13.75 -15.43
C GLY A 502 -15.50 -12.50 -15.74
N PRO A 503 -15.99 -11.62 -16.63
CA PRO A 503 -15.34 -10.34 -16.88
C PRO A 503 -15.46 -9.43 -15.65
N PHE A 504 -14.37 -8.76 -15.31
CA PHE A 504 -14.31 -7.80 -14.21
C PHE A 504 -13.35 -6.66 -14.53
N ILE A 505 -13.49 -5.54 -13.82
CA ILE A 505 -12.65 -4.35 -14.02
C ILE A 505 -12.04 -3.95 -12.69
N LEU A 506 -10.71 -3.88 -12.65
CA LEU A 506 -9.96 -3.28 -11.56
C LEU A 506 -9.80 -1.79 -11.84
N ASP A 507 -10.56 -0.99 -11.10
CA ASP A 507 -10.55 0.46 -11.14
C ASP A 507 -9.94 1.00 -9.83
N LEU A 508 -8.71 0.56 -9.55
CA LEU A 508 -7.97 0.96 -8.35
C LEU A 508 -7.64 2.45 -8.27
N PRO A 509 -7.41 3.19 -9.39
CA PRO A 509 -7.27 4.64 -9.32
C PRO A 509 -8.48 5.33 -8.65
N HIS A 510 -9.67 4.75 -8.78
CA HIS A 510 -10.88 5.24 -8.11
C HIS A 510 -11.29 4.37 -6.91
N GLY A 511 -10.48 3.39 -6.50
CA GLY A 511 -10.79 2.49 -5.40
C GLY A 511 -12.06 1.66 -5.62
N ARG A 512 -12.27 1.17 -6.85
CA ARG A 512 -13.46 0.39 -7.25
C ARG A 512 -13.06 -0.92 -7.92
N ILE A 513 -13.90 -1.93 -7.79
CA ILE A 513 -13.90 -3.12 -8.66
C ILE A 513 -15.28 -3.23 -9.27
N TRP A 514 -15.37 -3.28 -10.60
CA TRP A 514 -16.64 -3.41 -11.29
C TRP A 514 -16.89 -4.85 -11.71
N PHE A 515 -18.13 -5.28 -11.53
CA PHE A 515 -18.66 -6.60 -11.88
C PHE A 515 -19.82 -6.43 -12.85
N ALA A 516 -19.88 -7.26 -13.88
CA ALA A 516 -21.07 -7.36 -14.70
C ALA A 516 -22.20 -8.04 -13.90
N LYS A 517 -23.38 -7.42 -13.81
CA LYS A 517 -24.58 -7.98 -13.14
C LYS A 517 -25.10 -9.24 -13.82
N THR A 518 -24.71 -9.48 -15.07
CA THR A 518 -25.11 -10.64 -15.88
C THR A 518 -24.08 -11.77 -15.82
N THR A 519 -24.23 -12.65 -14.83
CA THR A 519 -24.60 -14.06 -15.08
C THR A 519 -24.94 -14.72 -13.75
N LYS A 520 -26.24 -14.94 -13.50
CA LYS A 520 -26.70 -16.02 -12.61
C LYS A 520 -26.25 -17.36 -13.22
N ARG A 521 -24.96 -17.69 -13.17
CA ARG A 521 -24.52 -19.05 -13.39
C ARG A 521 -24.83 -19.77 -12.09
N LYS A 522 -25.84 -20.66 -12.11
CA LYS A 522 -25.81 -21.81 -11.20
C LYS A 522 -24.39 -22.38 -11.32
N PRO A 523 -23.68 -22.67 -10.21
CA PRO A 523 -22.44 -23.42 -10.31
C PRO A 523 -22.78 -24.66 -11.13
N ASP A 524 -22.11 -24.83 -12.27
CA ASP A 524 -22.35 -25.97 -13.12
C ASP A 524 -22.02 -27.19 -12.25
N PRO A 525 -22.97 -28.08 -11.91
CA PRO A 525 -22.68 -29.21 -11.03
C PRO A 525 -21.63 -30.17 -11.60
N GLY A 526 -21.21 -29.96 -12.86
CA GLY A 526 -20.13 -30.67 -13.54
C GLY A 526 -18.87 -29.86 -13.85
N SER A 527 -18.76 -28.57 -13.50
CA SER A 527 -17.46 -27.89 -13.61
C SER A 527 -16.59 -28.45 -12.49
N SER A 528 -15.75 -29.41 -12.83
CA SER A 528 -14.80 -30.02 -11.90
C SER A 528 -14.07 -28.91 -11.15
N PRO A 529 -13.86 -29.04 -9.83
CA PRO A 529 -12.94 -28.16 -9.14
C PRO A 529 -11.63 -28.17 -9.96
N VAL A 530 -11.06 -26.99 -10.17
CA VAL A 530 -9.66 -26.87 -10.58
C VAL A 530 -8.90 -27.94 -9.78
N PRO A 531 -8.19 -28.88 -10.43
CA PRO A 531 -7.62 -30.02 -9.73
C PRO A 531 -6.85 -29.50 -8.53
N GLU A 532 -7.18 -30.02 -7.34
CA GLU A 532 -6.41 -29.77 -6.13
C GLU A 532 -4.96 -30.09 -6.50
N ILE A 533 -4.11 -29.05 -6.56
CA ILE A 533 -2.67 -29.25 -6.63
C ILE A 533 -2.30 -29.69 -5.21
N SER A 534 -2.48 -30.98 -4.93
CA SER A 534 -2.09 -31.59 -3.67
C SER A 534 -0.57 -31.69 -3.63
N GLY A 535 0.10 -30.59 -3.27
CA GLY A 535 1.52 -30.57 -2.93
C GLY A 535 1.68 -30.82 -1.43
N ARG A 536 2.22 -31.98 -1.06
CA ARG A 536 2.80 -32.22 0.27
C ARG A 536 4.11 -31.47 0.43
#